data_AF-A0A357HF81-F1
#
_entry.id   AF-A0A357HF81-F1
#
_cell.length_a   1.000
_cell.length_b   1.000
_cell.length_c   1.000
_cell.angle_alpha   90.00
_cell.angle_beta   90.00
_cell.angle_gamma   90.00
#
_symmetry.space_group_name_H-M   'P 1'
#
loop_
_entity.id
_entity.type
_entity.pdbx_description
1 polymer ?
#
loop_
_entity_poly.entity_id
_entity_poly.type
_entity_poly.pdbx_seq_one_letter_code
_entity_poly.pdbx_strand_id
1 'polypeptide(L)'
;MNKTIVYSLVAVAGIMLAIIAFTIQDFNKTTEPNIVKKDGVIYVDGQIPPQLSDLFPDQEDGPHQKYVDEKSCLKCHNQEMTIPGMGLVSKISHEFRSDCVSCHLLPSKAI
;
A
#
# COMPACT_ATOMS: atom_id res chain seq x y z
N MET A 1 -1.84 36.09 40.21
CA MET A 1 -1.90 35.66 38.80
C MET A 1 -3.15 36.27 38.16
N ASN A 2 -3.02 36.96 37.03
CA ASN A 2 -4.15 37.66 36.41
C ASN A 2 -5.01 36.64 35.62
N LYS A 3 -6.28 36.48 36.01
CA LYS A 3 -7.22 35.52 35.39
C LYS A 3 -7.34 35.74 33.87
N THR A 4 -7.28 36.99 33.43
CA THR A 4 -7.32 37.36 32.01
C THR A 4 -6.11 36.81 31.24
N ILE A 5 -4.92 36.82 31.85
CA ILE A 5 -3.70 36.26 31.24
C ILE A 5 -3.80 34.74 31.13
N VAL A 6 -4.36 34.08 32.15
CA VAL A 6 -4.58 32.63 32.15
C VAL A 6 -5.56 32.22 31.06
N TYR A 7 -6.68 32.92 30.92
CA TYR A 7 -7.66 32.62 29.86
C TYR A 7 -7.11 32.84 28.45
N SER A 8 -6.34 33.91 28.23
CA SER A 8 -5.66 34.11 26.94
C SER A 8 -4.68 32.99 26.62
N LEU A 9 -3.89 32.53 27.59
CA LEU A 9 -2.94 31.43 27.39
C LEU A 9 -3.65 30.13 27.00
N VAL A 10 -4.76 29.81 27.69
CA VAL A 10 -5.56 28.62 27.38
C VAL A 10 -6.17 28.70 25.97
N ALA A 11 -6.69 29.86 25.57
CA ALA A 11 -7.26 30.06 24.25
C ALA A 11 -6.22 29.88 23.14
N VAL A 12 -5.04 30.49 23.29
CA VAL A 12 -3.94 30.36 22.31
C VAL A 12 -3.44 28.92 22.21
N ALA A 13 -3.29 28.23 23.35
CA ALA A 13 -2.89 26.83 23.36
C ALA A 13 -3.91 25.92 22.66
N GLY A 14 -5.21 26.17 22.86
CA GLY A 14 -6.28 25.45 22.17
C GLY A 14 -6.27 25.66 20.65
N ILE A 15 -6.07 26.91 20.20
CA ILE A 15 -5.95 27.24 18.78
C ILE A 15 -4.72 26.55 18.17
N MET A 16 -3.58 26.60 18.84
CA MET A 16 -2.35 25.93 18.39
C MET A 16 -2.55 24.42 18.26
N LEU A 17 -3.18 23.76 19.24
CA LEU A 17 -3.46 22.34 19.17
C LEU A 17 -4.40 21.98 18.01
N ALA A 18 -5.42 22.80 17.75
CA ALA A 18 -6.32 22.60 16.63
C ALA A 18 -5.59 22.70 15.27
N ILE A 19 -4.68 23.67 15.12
CA ILE A 19 -3.87 23.82 13.91
C ILE A 19 -2.96 22.61 13.71
N ILE A 20 -2.27 22.17 14.76
CA ILE A 20 -1.38 20.99 14.69
C ILE A 20 -2.16 19.72 14.33
N ALA A 21 -3.34 19.52 14.94
CA ALA A 21 -4.18 18.37 14.62
C ALA A 21 -4.63 18.40 13.15
N PHE A 22 -5.04 19.57 12.65
CA PHE A 22 -5.48 19.73 11.27
C PHE A 22 -4.34 19.47 10.27
N THR A 23 -3.13 19.97 10.53
CA THR A 23 -1.99 19.72 9.63
C THR A 23 -1.59 18.25 9.61
N ILE A 24 -1.53 17.57 10.76
CA ILE A 24 -1.21 16.14 10.83
C ILE A 24 -2.26 15.29 10.08
N GLN A 25 -3.53 15.66 10.13
CA GLN A 25 -4.58 14.96 9.39
C GLN A 25 -4.44 15.15 7.87
N ASP A 26 -4.13 16.36 7.42
CA ASP A 26 -3.93 16.65 5.99
C ASP A 26 -2.70 15.93 5.41
N PHE A 27 -1.60 15.86 6.18
CA PHE A 27 -0.42 15.07 5.80
C PHE A 27 -0.67 13.55 5.77
N ASN A 28 -1.59 13.05 6.59
CA ASN A 28 -1.97 11.64 6.59
C ASN A 28 -3.06 11.30 5.56
N LYS A 29 -3.49 12.28 4.75
CA LYS A 29 -4.36 12.00 3.61
C LYS A 29 -3.52 11.29 2.56
N THR A 30 -3.45 9.97 2.67
CA THR A 30 -2.93 9.09 1.62
C THR A 30 -3.66 9.42 0.33
N THR A 31 -2.93 9.96 -0.64
CA THR A 31 -3.45 10.23 -1.97
C THR A 31 -3.92 8.90 -2.54
N GLU A 32 -5.22 8.76 -2.80
CA GLU A 32 -5.71 7.56 -3.48
C GLU A 32 -4.99 7.42 -4.82
N PRO A 33 -4.52 6.22 -5.18
CA PRO A 33 -3.83 6.01 -6.44
C PRO A 33 -4.69 6.40 -7.62
N ASN A 34 -4.03 6.94 -8.64
CA ASN A 34 -4.69 7.10 -9.93
C ASN A 34 -4.76 5.74 -10.63
N ILE A 35 -5.87 5.02 -10.44
CA ILE A 35 -6.14 3.76 -11.13
C ILE A 35 -6.92 4.08 -12.41
N VAL A 36 -6.30 3.86 -13.56
CA VAL A 36 -6.92 4.08 -14.87
C VAL A 36 -6.94 2.77 -15.63
N LYS A 37 -8.13 2.34 -16.05
CA LYS A 37 -8.28 1.21 -16.97
C LYS A 37 -8.38 1.75 -18.39
N LYS A 38 -7.37 1.50 -19.21
CA LYS A 38 -7.32 1.93 -20.62
C LYS A 38 -6.95 0.74 -21.50
N ASP A 39 -7.70 0.54 -22.58
CA ASP A 39 -7.45 -0.54 -23.56
C ASP A 39 -7.33 -1.94 -22.94
N GLY A 40 -8.05 -2.19 -21.83
CA GLY A 40 -8.01 -3.45 -21.09
C GLY A 40 -6.89 -3.56 -20.05
N VAL A 41 -5.94 -2.62 -20.02
CA VAL A 41 -4.79 -2.59 -19.10
C VAL A 41 -5.09 -1.69 -17.91
N ILE A 42 -4.71 -2.13 -16.70
CA ILE A 42 -4.80 -1.34 -15.47
C ILE A 42 -3.48 -0.60 -15.28
N TYR A 43 -3.57 0.72 -15.20
CA TYR A 43 -2.47 1.62 -14.85
C TYR A 43 -2.65 2.09 -13.42
N VAL A 44 -1.58 2.06 -12.64
CA VAL A 44 -1.51 2.63 -11.30
C VAL A 44 -0.44 3.70 -11.33
N ASP A 45 -0.84 4.96 -11.17
CA ASP A 45 0.06 6.13 -11.24
C ASP A 45 0.87 6.17 -12.54
N GLY A 46 0.22 5.79 -13.65
CA GLY A 46 0.81 5.75 -14.99
C GLY A 46 1.70 4.54 -15.28
N GLN A 47 1.91 3.63 -14.32
CA GLN A 47 2.70 2.41 -14.49
C GLN A 47 1.80 1.19 -14.62
N ILE A 48 2.23 0.20 -15.41
CA ILE A 48 1.55 -1.09 -15.49
C ILE A 48 2.11 -1.95 -14.35
N PRO A 49 1.28 -2.44 -13.41
CA PRO A 49 1.73 -3.34 -12.37
C PRO A 49 2.33 -4.60 -13.01
N PRO A 50 3.48 -5.09 -12.51
CA PRO A 50 4.04 -6.33 -13.01
C PRO A 50 3.05 -7.48 -12.76
N GLN A 51 2.90 -8.34 -13.76
CA GLN A 51 2.22 -9.62 -13.58
C GLN A 51 3.04 -10.48 -12.62
N LEU A 52 2.35 -11.29 -11.81
CA LEU A 52 3.03 -12.22 -10.93
C LEU A 52 3.68 -13.32 -11.78
N SER A 53 4.93 -13.65 -11.48
CA SER A 53 5.65 -14.71 -12.17
C SER A 53 5.02 -16.07 -11.85
N ASP A 54 4.91 -16.93 -12.86
CA ASP A 54 4.56 -18.32 -12.64
C ASP A 54 5.79 -19.09 -12.12
N LEU A 55 6.04 -18.95 -10.81
CA LEU A 55 7.23 -19.54 -10.17
C LEU A 55 7.16 -21.08 -10.12
N PHE A 56 5.95 -21.64 -10.15
CA PHE A 56 5.70 -23.08 -10.04
C PHE A 56 4.46 -23.47 -10.85
N PRO A 57 4.57 -23.57 -12.18
CA PRO A 57 3.45 -23.95 -13.05
C PRO A 57 2.91 -25.34 -12.73
N ASP A 58 3.77 -26.22 -12.22
CA ASP A 58 3.44 -27.62 -11.90
C ASP A 58 2.82 -27.81 -10.50
N GLN A 59 2.67 -26.73 -9.72
CA GLN A 59 2.16 -26.78 -8.35
C GLN A 59 0.86 -25.98 -8.25
N GLU A 60 -0.29 -26.67 -8.18
CA GLU A 60 -1.62 -26.02 -8.09
C GLU A 60 -1.74 -24.99 -6.95
N ASP A 61 -1.04 -25.22 -5.83
CA ASP A 61 -1.05 -24.35 -4.65
C ASP A 61 0.22 -23.47 -4.50
N GLY A 62 0.92 -23.18 -5.60
CA GLY A 62 2.09 -22.30 -5.58
C GLY A 62 1.77 -20.86 -5.12
N PRO A 63 2.75 -20.10 -4.60
CA PRO A 63 2.56 -18.77 -3.99
C PRO A 63 1.91 -17.71 -4.90
N HIS A 64 1.96 -17.91 -6.22
CA HIS A 64 1.33 -17.02 -7.19
C HIS A 64 0.13 -17.64 -7.92
N GLN A 65 -0.28 -18.88 -7.62
CA GLN A 65 -1.41 -19.52 -8.31
C GLN A 65 -2.77 -19.06 -7.80
N LYS A 66 -2.85 -18.70 -6.51
CA LYS A 66 -4.08 -18.33 -5.84
C LYS A 66 -3.87 -17.18 -4.87
N TYR A 67 -4.77 -16.21 -4.94
CA TYR A 67 -4.88 -15.17 -3.92
C TYR A 67 -5.70 -15.67 -2.73
N VAL A 68 -5.12 -15.54 -1.53
CA VAL A 68 -5.77 -15.90 -0.25
C VAL A 68 -6.09 -14.64 0.53
N ASP A 69 -5.06 -13.88 0.88
CA ASP A 69 -5.13 -12.59 1.55
C ASP A 69 -3.79 -11.84 1.36
N GLU A 70 -3.76 -10.55 1.71
CA GLU A 70 -2.55 -9.73 1.61
C GLU A 70 -1.45 -10.23 2.55
N LYS A 71 -1.82 -10.77 3.72
CA LYS A 71 -0.85 -11.31 4.69
C LYS A 71 -0.03 -12.44 4.09
N SER A 72 -0.65 -13.28 3.26
CA SER A 72 -0.01 -14.39 2.59
C SER A 72 1.01 -13.90 1.56
N CYS A 73 0.69 -12.85 0.80
CA CYS A 73 1.63 -12.19 -0.11
C CYS A 73 2.81 -11.54 0.65
N LEU A 74 2.50 -10.88 1.77
CA LEU A 74 3.48 -10.18 2.60
C LEU A 74 4.44 -11.11 3.35
N LYS A 75 4.17 -12.43 3.44
CA LYS A 75 5.14 -13.39 3.99
C LYS A 75 6.49 -13.33 3.28
N CYS A 76 6.49 -12.98 1.99
CA CYS A 76 7.71 -12.85 1.18
C CYS A 76 7.96 -11.42 0.68
N HIS A 77 6.91 -10.63 0.40
CA HIS A 77 7.05 -9.31 -0.22
C HIS A 77 7.12 -8.12 0.75
N ASN A 78 7.01 -8.35 2.06
CA ASN A 78 7.11 -7.27 3.06
C ASN A 78 8.49 -6.61 3.08
N GLN A 79 9.54 -7.35 2.71
CA GLN A 79 10.90 -6.87 2.57
C GLN A 79 11.61 -7.64 1.47
N GLU A 80 12.71 -7.10 0.98
CA GLU A 80 13.53 -7.80 0.00
C GLU A 80 14.21 -9.01 0.66
N MET A 81 14.11 -10.17 0.02
CA MET A 81 14.73 -11.39 0.53
C MET A 81 15.10 -12.35 -0.59
N THR A 82 16.14 -13.15 -0.39
CA THR A 82 16.48 -14.25 -1.29
C THR A 82 15.99 -15.55 -0.68
N ILE A 83 15.18 -16.31 -1.42
CA ILE A 83 14.70 -17.62 -0.98
C ILE A 83 15.44 -18.71 -1.76
N PRO A 84 16.08 -19.69 -1.08
CA PRO A 84 16.73 -20.81 -1.74
C PRO A 84 15.78 -21.52 -2.71
N GLY A 85 16.20 -21.68 -3.98
CA GLY A 85 15.39 -22.31 -5.02
C GLY A 85 14.38 -21.39 -5.72
N MET A 86 14.10 -20.19 -5.20
CA MET A 86 13.21 -19.20 -5.87
C MET A 86 13.94 -17.93 -6.33
N GLY A 87 15.10 -17.62 -5.75
CA GLY A 87 15.87 -16.43 -6.10
C GLY A 87 15.44 -15.19 -5.30
N LEU A 88 15.63 -14.01 -5.89
CA LEU A 88 15.35 -12.73 -5.24
C LEU A 88 13.85 -12.42 -5.29
N VAL A 89 13.27 -12.20 -4.12
CA VAL A 89 11.91 -11.68 -3.94
C VAL A 89 12.00 -10.21 -3.56
N SER A 90 11.56 -9.34 -4.44
CA SER A 90 11.60 -7.88 -4.22
C SER A 90 10.52 -7.43 -3.24
N LYS A 91 10.86 -6.40 -2.45
CA LYS A 91 9.90 -5.66 -1.63
C LYS A 91 8.89 -4.93 -2.53
N ILE A 92 7.64 -4.81 -2.07
CA ILE A 92 6.63 -3.95 -2.70
C ILE A 92 7.13 -2.50 -2.75
N SER A 93 7.08 -1.87 -3.93
CA SER A 93 7.58 -0.51 -4.17
C SER A 93 6.60 0.60 -3.82
N HIS A 94 5.34 0.26 -3.54
CA HIS A 94 4.27 1.18 -3.15
C HIS A 94 3.83 0.97 -1.71
N GLU A 95 3.03 1.90 -1.17
CA GLU A 95 2.39 1.78 0.15
C GLU A 95 1.47 0.54 0.24
N PHE A 96 1.17 0.07 1.45
CA PHE A 96 0.27 -1.07 1.62
C PHE A 96 -1.13 -0.77 1.04
N ARG A 97 -1.68 -1.74 0.31
CA ARG A 97 -3.05 -1.70 -0.24
C ARG A 97 -3.72 -3.05 -0.07
N SER A 98 -5.01 -3.02 0.23
CA SER A 98 -5.85 -4.22 0.25
C SER A 98 -6.11 -4.73 -1.17
N ASP A 99 -6.41 -6.01 -1.29
CA ASP A 99 -6.71 -6.71 -2.54
C ASP A 99 -5.58 -6.58 -3.59
N CYS A 100 -4.46 -7.26 -3.34
CA CYS A 100 -3.27 -7.20 -4.21
C CYS A 100 -3.60 -7.56 -5.67
N VAL A 101 -4.58 -8.44 -5.90
CA VAL A 101 -4.98 -8.89 -7.23
C VAL A 101 -5.88 -7.92 -8.00
N SER A 102 -6.30 -6.83 -7.37
CA SER A 102 -6.92 -5.70 -8.08
C SER A 102 -5.99 -5.09 -9.13
N CYS A 103 -4.68 -5.14 -8.89
CA CYS A 103 -3.64 -4.58 -9.75
C CYS A 103 -2.66 -5.64 -10.26
N HIS A 104 -2.26 -6.60 -9.43
CA HIS A 104 -1.33 -7.67 -9.80
C HIS A 104 -2.07 -8.92 -10.27
N LEU A 105 -2.04 -9.18 -11.57
CA LEU A 105 -2.70 -10.35 -12.15
C LEU A 105 -1.98 -11.65 -11.75
N LEU A 106 -2.77 -12.64 -11.31
CA LEU A 106 -2.30 -14.02 -11.15
C LEU A 106 -1.97 -14.61 -12.54
N PRO A 107 -1.01 -15.55 -12.64
CA PRO A 107 -0.64 -16.19 -13.91
C PRO A 107 -1.83 -16.84 -14.62
N SER A 108 -2.72 -17.49 -13.87
CA SER A 108 -3.93 -18.16 -14.40
C SER A 108 -4.97 -17.22 -15.00
N LYS A 109 -4.90 -15.92 -14.74
CA LYS A 109 -5.80 -14.89 -15.27
C LYS A 109 -5.18 -14.05 -16.40
N ALA A 110 -3.91 -14.29 -16.74
CA ALA A 110 -3.26 -13.70 -17.89
C ALA A 110 -3.59 -14.54 -19.14
N ILE A 111 -4.83 -14.40 -19.64
CA ILE A 111 -5.29 -14.99 -20.91
C ILE A 111 -5.51 -13.86 -21.92
#